data_AF-A0A0F9JHC6-F1
#
_entry.id   AF-A0A0F9JHC6-F1
#
_cell.length_a   1.000
_cell.length_b   1.000
_cell.length_c   1.000
_cell.angle_alpha   90.00
_cell.angle_beta   90.00
_cell.angle_gamma   90.00
#
_symmetry.space_group_name_H-M   'P 1'
#
loop_
_entity.id
_entity.type
_entity.pdbx_description
1 polymer ?
#
loop_
_entity_poly.entity_id
_entity_poly.type
_entity_poly.pdbx_seq_one_letter_code
_entity_poly.pdbx_strand_id
1 'polypeptide(L)'
;MSVPEVVREIITRNRSVYDCMKMDLINYTALAVKIQPEIEKMLGNSVNLNTIVVAIKRYSDSFEQKEDVSDESVLKNARLSVTDGIMDVRIPRDGFKIAEASSFFDQFSKIDPNYEFFRVADSFRFLTEDLADIRKLLESIPNAQSQFSTGLTRISIGIPALIAC
;
A
#
# COMPACT_ATOMS: atom_id res chain seq x y z
N MET A 1 -28.27 18.91 -7.80
CA MET A 1 -27.39 18.29 -6.80
C MET A 1 -27.90 18.71 -5.43
N SER A 2 -28.09 17.76 -4.50
CA SER A 2 -28.59 18.03 -3.15
C SER A 2 -27.43 18.14 -2.14
N VAL A 3 -27.64 18.77 -0.98
CA VAL A 3 -26.61 18.86 0.07
C VAL A 3 -26.03 17.49 0.46
N PRO A 4 -26.84 16.42 0.66
CA PRO A 4 -26.31 15.08 0.95
C PRO A 4 -25.43 14.49 -0.16
N GLU A 5 -25.77 14.73 -1.44
CA GLU A 5 -24.97 14.27 -2.58
C GLU A 5 -23.59 14.93 -2.58
N VAL A 6 -23.55 16.25 -2.41
CA VAL A 6 -22.30 17.02 -2.38
C VAL A 6 -21.43 16.61 -1.19
N VAL A 7 -22.03 16.47 0.00
CA VAL A 7 -21.32 16.01 1.21
C VAL A 7 -20.67 14.64 0.98
N ARG A 8 -21.41 13.70 0.39
CA ARG A 8 -20.88 12.38 0.04
C ARG A 8 -19.72 12.47 -0.94
N GLU A 9 -19.85 13.29 -1.99
CA GLU A 9 -18.81 13.46 -3.00
C GLU A 9 -17.51 14.01 -2.39
N ILE A 10 -17.60 15.09 -1.60
CA ILE A 10 -16.44 15.73 -0.96
C ILE A 10 -15.74 14.75 -0.01
N ILE A 11 -16.51 14.04 0.83
CA ILE A 11 -15.94 13.10 1.81
C ILE A 11 -15.30 11.90 1.09
N THR A 12 -15.96 11.31 0.10
CA THR A 12 -15.45 10.14 -0.62
C THR A 12 -14.20 10.48 -1.44
N ARG A 13 -14.11 11.71 -1.96
CA ARG A 13 -12.94 12.21 -2.70
C ARG A 13 -11.71 12.35 -1.80
N ASN A 14 -11.88 12.59 -0.51
CA ASN A 14 -10.78 12.71 0.45
C ASN A 14 -10.64 11.45 1.30
N ARG A 15 -9.72 10.56 0.89
CA ARG A 15 -9.52 9.26 1.55
C ARG A 15 -9.25 9.36 3.05
N SER A 16 -8.45 10.34 3.48
CA SER A 16 -8.15 10.53 4.90
C SER A 16 -9.37 10.93 5.72
N VAL A 17 -10.23 11.80 5.17
CA VAL A 17 -11.50 12.18 5.83
C VAL A 17 -12.45 10.98 5.85
N TYR A 18 -12.55 10.24 4.75
CA TYR A 18 -13.36 9.03 4.67
C TYR A 18 -12.97 7.99 5.73
N ASP A 19 -11.67 7.66 5.83
CA ASP A 19 -11.17 6.67 6.79
C ASP A 19 -11.37 7.15 8.24
N CYS A 20 -11.05 8.40 8.56
CA CYS A 20 -11.30 8.95 9.89
C CYS A 20 -12.79 8.99 10.25
N MET A 21 -13.69 9.20 9.27
CA MET A 21 -15.13 9.14 9.51
C MET A 21 -15.61 7.72 9.76
N LYS A 22 -15.12 6.75 8.98
CA LYS A 22 -15.43 5.31 9.16
C LYS A 22 -14.97 4.80 10.54
N MET A 23 -13.88 5.32 11.07
CA MET A 23 -13.35 4.97 12.39
C MET A 23 -13.98 5.77 13.56
N ASP A 24 -14.99 6.62 13.29
CA ASP A 24 -15.62 7.52 14.26
C ASP A 24 -14.62 8.46 14.98
N LEU A 25 -13.57 8.91 14.26
CA LEU A 25 -12.51 9.80 14.77
C LEU A 25 -12.71 11.28 14.38
N ILE A 26 -13.85 11.62 13.75
CA ILE A 26 -14.11 12.96 13.23
C ILE A 26 -15.12 13.71 14.09
N ASN A 27 -14.80 14.99 14.37
CA ASN A 27 -15.81 15.95 14.83
C ASN A 27 -16.63 16.47 13.64
N TYR A 28 -17.90 16.05 13.53
CA TYR A 28 -18.79 16.40 12.42
C TYR A 28 -19.04 17.91 12.28
N THR A 29 -19.09 18.65 13.39
CA THR A 29 -19.27 20.10 13.35
C THR A 29 -18.04 20.79 12.76
N ALA A 30 -16.84 20.37 13.17
CA ALA A 30 -15.60 20.92 12.63
C ALA A 30 -15.44 20.58 11.14
N LEU A 31 -15.81 19.37 10.73
CA LEU A 31 -15.82 18.96 9.32
C LEU A 31 -16.81 19.82 8.52
N ALA A 32 -18.03 20.04 9.02
CA ALA A 32 -19.05 20.85 8.37
C ALA A 32 -18.57 22.28 8.09
N VAL A 33 -17.96 22.94 9.09
CA VAL A 33 -17.38 24.29 8.93
C VAL A 33 -16.29 24.30 7.84
N LYS A 34 -15.46 23.26 7.81
CA LYS A 34 -14.37 23.15 6.84
C LYS A 34 -14.86 22.98 5.40
N ILE A 35 -15.90 22.17 5.18
CA ILE A 35 -16.40 21.84 3.82
C ILE A 35 -17.51 22.77 3.33
N GLN A 36 -18.13 23.56 4.21
CA GLN A 36 -19.23 24.47 3.86
C GLN A 36 -18.91 25.41 2.66
N PRO A 37 -17.73 26.07 2.58
CA PRO A 37 -17.42 26.94 1.45
C PRO A 37 -17.39 26.19 0.10
N GLU A 38 -16.96 24.94 0.11
CA GLU A 38 -16.93 24.08 -1.08
C GLU A 38 -18.34 23.65 -1.48
N ILE A 39 -19.19 23.29 -0.49
CA ILE A 39 -20.59 22.94 -0.72
C ILE A 39 -21.36 24.11 -1.35
N GLU A 40 -21.23 25.32 -0.78
CA GLU A 40 -21.91 26.52 -1.28
C GLU A 40 -21.44 26.90 -2.69
N LYS A 41 -20.15 26.68 -2.99
CA LYS A 41 -19.59 26.88 -4.34
C LYS A 41 -20.17 25.90 -5.36
N MET A 42 -20.39 24.64 -4.97
CA MET A 42 -20.94 23.61 -5.86
C MET A 42 -22.44 23.78 -6.09
N LEU A 43 -23.19 24.26 -5.08
CA LEU A 43 -24.65 24.44 -5.18
C LEU A 43 -25.06 25.83 -5.68
N GLY A 44 -24.20 26.83 -5.53
CA GLY A 44 -24.46 28.21 -5.96
C GLY A 44 -25.37 29.00 -5.02
N ASN A 45 -25.64 28.48 -3.82
CA ASN A 45 -26.46 29.12 -2.78
C ASN A 45 -25.87 28.87 -1.39
N SER A 46 -26.21 29.73 -0.43
CA SER A 46 -25.85 29.52 0.96
C SER A 46 -26.60 28.32 1.54
N VAL A 47 -25.93 27.58 2.42
CA VAL A 47 -26.48 26.39 3.06
C VAL A 47 -26.33 26.53 4.57
N ASN A 48 -27.37 26.18 5.31
CA ASN A 48 -27.32 26.19 6.77
C ASN A 48 -26.34 25.12 7.27
N LEU A 49 -25.41 25.51 8.16
CA LEU A 49 -24.41 24.61 8.75
C LEU A 49 -25.05 23.35 9.37
N ASN A 50 -26.18 23.49 10.05
CA ASN A 50 -26.88 22.35 10.67
C ASN A 50 -27.36 21.33 9.63
N THR A 51 -27.76 21.78 8.44
CA THR A 51 -28.13 20.90 7.33
C THR A 51 -26.94 20.07 6.87
N ILE A 52 -25.74 20.67 6.83
CA ILE A 52 -24.50 19.98 6.49
C ILE A 52 -24.14 18.97 7.57
N VAL A 53 -24.20 19.34 8.85
CA VAL A 53 -23.93 18.42 9.97
C VAL A 53 -24.87 17.21 9.93
N VAL A 54 -26.17 17.41 9.69
CA VAL A 54 -27.14 16.32 9.57
C VAL A 54 -26.83 15.43 8.35
N ALA A 55 -26.43 16.02 7.23
CA ALA A 55 -26.05 15.27 6.04
C ALA A 55 -24.79 14.41 6.29
N ILE A 56 -23.77 14.97 6.94
CA ILE A 56 -22.56 14.24 7.36
C ILE A 56 -22.94 13.10 8.30
N LYS A 57 -23.73 13.37 9.35
CA LYS A 57 -24.15 12.36 10.32
C LYS A 57 -24.88 11.20 9.64
N ARG A 58 -25.88 11.49 8.79
CA ARG A 58 -26.61 10.45 8.04
C ARG A 58 -25.70 9.65 7.12
N TYR A 59 -24.69 10.28 6.55
CA TYR A 59 -23.70 9.57 5.76
C TYR A 59 -22.83 8.69 6.65
N SER A 60 -22.39 9.17 7.81
CA SER A 60 -21.66 8.39 8.83
C SER A 60 -22.47 7.18 9.33
N ASP A 61 -23.75 7.36 9.63
CA ASP A 61 -24.66 6.29 10.05
C ASP A 61 -24.78 5.18 8.98
N SER A 62 -24.52 5.49 7.70
CA SER A 62 -24.50 4.48 6.63
C SER A 62 -23.27 3.58 6.63
N PHE A 63 -22.21 3.93 7.37
CA PHE A 63 -21.05 3.07 7.59
C PHE A 63 -21.28 2.04 8.69
N GLU A 64 -22.21 2.30 9.62
CA GLU A 64 -22.58 1.35 10.67
C GLU A 64 -23.40 0.17 10.13
N GLN A 65 -24.05 0.34 8.96
CA GLN A 65 -24.77 -0.75 8.30
C GLN A 65 -23.85 -1.50 7.31
N LYS A 66 -23.47 -2.72 7.73
CA LYS A 66 -22.75 -3.78 6.99
C LYS A 66 -21.21 -3.72 7.02
N GLU A 67 -20.66 -3.88 8.20
CA GLU A 67 -19.74 -5.01 8.37
C GLU A 67 -20.51 -6.03 9.21
N ASP A 68 -21.23 -6.95 8.56
CA ASP A 68 -21.27 -8.29 9.13
C ASP A 68 -19.79 -8.63 9.28
N VAL A 69 -19.28 -8.55 10.51
CA VAL A 69 -17.96 -9.10 10.83
C VAL A 69 -18.13 -10.55 10.46
N SER A 70 -17.71 -10.91 9.24
CA SER A 70 -17.73 -12.29 8.83
C SER A 70 -16.85 -12.99 9.86
N ASP A 71 -17.39 -13.97 10.58
CA ASP A 71 -16.61 -14.85 11.46
C ASP A 71 -15.46 -15.57 10.69
N GLU A 72 -15.40 -15.40 9.37
CA GLU A 72 -14.27 -15.76 8.56
C GLU A 72 -13.03 -14.93 8.92
N SER A 73 -12.11 -15.58 9.63
CA SER A 73 -10.75 -15.09 9.89
C SER A 73 -10.14 -14.47 8.64
N VAL A 74 -9.49 -13.30 8.78
CA VAL A 74 -8.71 -12.64 7.71
C VAL A 74 -7.67 -13.59 7.08
N LEU A 75 -7.25 -14.62 7.83
CA LEU A 75 -6.30 -15.63 7.38
C LEU A 75 -6.97 -16.93 6.93
N LYS A 76 -8.29 -16.96 6.75
CA LYS A 76 -8.99 -18.13 6.25
C LYS A 76 -8.40 -18.50 4.88
N ASN A 77 -7.93 -19.74 4.77
CA ASN A 77 -7.24 -20.28 3.60
C ASN A 77 -5.92 -19.57 3.25
N ALA A 78 -5.33 -18.79 4.16
CA ALA A 78 -3.99 -18.25 3.96
C ALA A 78 -2.97 -19.40 3.87
N ARG A 79 -2.00 -19.25 2.96
CA ARG A 79 -0.90 -20.20 2.78
C ARG A 79 0.36 -19.61 3.38
N LEU A 80 0.99 -20.35 4.28
CA LEU A 80 2.30 -20.02 4.86
C LEU A 80 3.37 -20.83 4.15
N SER A 81 4.45 -20.18 3.71
CA SER A 81 5.67 -20.85 3.25
C SER A 81 6.89 -20.29 3.96
N VAL A 82 7.84 -21.18 4.26
CA VAL A 82 9.12 -20.83 4.88
C VAL A 82 10.23 -21.29 3.95
N THR A 83 11.12 -20.38 3.59
CA THR A 83 12.29 -20.65 2.76
C THR A 83 13.53 -20.25 3.55
N ASP A 84 14.42 -21.20 3.79
CA ASP A 84 15.71 -20.94 4.43
C ASP A 84 16.81 -20.68 3.39
N GLY A 85 17.97 -20.23 3.83
CA GLY A 85 19.10 -19.98 2.93
C GLY A 85 18.88 -18.76 2.03
N ILE A 86 18.19 -17.75 2.53
CA ILE A 86 17.98 -16.48 1.84
C ILE A 86 19.20 -15.57 2.04
N MET A 87 19.52 -14.82 0.98
CA MET A 87 20.54 -13.79 0.92
C MET A 87 19.88 -12.42 0.68
N ASP A 88 20.16 -11.45 1.55
CA ASP A 88 19.87 -10.02 1.32
C ASP A 88 21.06 -9.41 0.60
N VAL A 89 20.85 -8.85 -0.58
CA VAL A 89 21.86 -8.19 -1.39
C VAL A 89 21.53 -6.71 -1.46
N ARG A 90 22.44 -5.86 -0.98
CA ARG A 90 22.34 -4.41 -1.12
C ARG A 90 23.34 -3.88 -2.14
N ILE A 91 22.84 -3.13 -3.12
CA ILE A 91 23.64 -2.46 -4.14
C ILE A 91 23.39 -0.95 -4.06
N PRO A 92 24.43 -0.14 -3.77
CA PRO A 92 24.32 1.32 -3.81
C PRO A 92 23.84 1.84 -5.17
N ARG A 93 23.12 2.96 -5.19
CA ARG A 93 22.54 3.51 -6.42
C ARG A 93 23.58 3.96 -7.46
N ASP A 94 24.75 4.37 -7.00
CA ASP A 94 25.94 4.68 -7.81
C ASP A 94 26.71 3.42 -8.25
N GLY A 95 26.34 2.25 -7.73
CA GLY A 95 26.90 0.95 -8.12
C GLY A 95 26.40 0.43 -9.48
N PHE A 96 25.39 1.06 -10.09
CA PHE A 96 24.89 0.69 -11.42
C PHE A 96 24.99 1.84 -12.42
N LYS A 97 25.62 1.59 -13.57
CA LYS A 97 25.31 2.35 -14.79
C LYS A 97 24.02 1.80 -15.38
N ILE A 98 23.08 2.67 -15.75
CA ILE A 98 21.74 2.29 -16.26
C ILE A 98 21.82 1.28 -17.42
N ALA A 99 22.86 1.38 -18.27
CA ALA A 99 23.09 0.47 -19.39
C ALA A 99 23.42 -0.98 -18.98
N GLU A 100 24.04 -1.18 -17.81
CA GLU A 100 24.47 -2.49 -17.29
C GLU A 100 23.38 -3.14 -16.42
N ALA A 101 22.43 -2.33 -15.93
CA ALA A 101 21.35 -2.79 -15.07
C ALA A 101 20.39 -3.76 -15.78
N SER A 102 19.99 -3.47 -17.02
CA SER A 102 19.03 -4.32 -17.75
C SER A 102 19.55 -5.75 -17.96
N SER A 103 20.80 -5.90 -18.38
CA SER A 103 21.39 -7.22 -18.58
C SER A 103 21.57 -7.97 -17.26
N PHE A 104 21.90 -7.26 -16.19
CA PHE A 104 21.98 -7.85 -14.85
C PHE A 104 20.61 -8.40 -14.41
N PHE A 105 19.55 -7.60 -14.48
CA PHE A 105 18.19 -8.05 -14.11
C PHE A 105 17.68 -9.20 -14.98
N ASP A 106 17.98 -9.18 -16.28
CA ASP A 106 17.62 -10.26 -17.22
C ASP A 106 18.33 -11.58 -16.89
N GLN A 107 19.60 -11.52 -16.44
CA GLN A 107 20.33 -12.70 -16.00
C GLN A 107 19.86 -13.17 -14.62
N PHE A 108 19.67 -12.22 -13.69
CA PHE A 108 19.23 -12.48 -12.33
C PHE A 108 17.88 -13.20 -12.30
N SER A 109 16.89 -12.69 -13.03
CA SER A 109 15.54 -13.28 -13.10
C SER A 109 15.48 -14.66 -13.75
N LYS A 110 16.49 -15.03 -14.55
CA LYS A 110 16.62 -16.38 -15.10
C LYS A 110 17.19 -17.37 -14.08
N ILE A 111 18.04 -16.90 -13.18
CA ILE A 111 18.67 -17.74 -12.14
C ILE A 111 17.70 -17.94 -10.98
N ASP A 112 17.13 -16.85 -10.46
CA ASP A 112 16.08 -16.88 -9.44
C ASP A 112 14.87 -16.07 -9.91
N PRO A 113 13.78 -16.72 -10.34
CA PRO A 113 12.56 -16.02 -10.73
C PRO A 113 11.70 -15.57 -9.54
N ASN A 114 11.97 -16.03 -8.32
CA ASN A 114 11.17 -15.79 -7.11
C ASN A 114 11.84 -14.81 -6.13
N TYR A 115 12.77 -14.01 -6.64
CA TYR A 115 13.42 -12.97 -5.88
C TYR A 115 12.48 -11.80 -5.57
N GLU A 116 12.75 -11.11 -4.47
CA GLU A 116 12.08 -9.87 -4.12
C GLU A 116 13.00 -8.69 -4.39
N PHE A 117 12.44 -7.63 -4.97
CA PHE A 117 13.18 -6.42 -5.30
C PHE A 117 12.58 -5.21 -4.60
N PHE A 118 13.45 -4.41 -3.99
CA PHE A 118 13.09 -3.18 -3.34
C PHE A 118 13.98 -2.04 -3.81
N ARG A 119 13.36 -0.93 -4.16
CA ARG A 119 14.07 0.33 -4.37
C ARG A 119 14.00 1.16 -3.10
N VAL A 120 15.16 1.40 -2.50
CA VAL A 120 15.34 2.29 -1.33
C VAL A 120 15.94 3.61 -1.84
N ALA A 121 15.95 4.66 -1.00
CA ALA A 121 16.37 6.01 -1.39
C ALA A 121 17.80 6.06 -1.99
N ASP A 122 18.72 5.28 -1.42
CA ASP A 122 20.15 5.27 -1.72
C ASP A 122 20.64 3.96 -2.34
N SER A 123 19.79 2.94 -2.43
CA SER A 123 20.20 1.59 -2.77
C SER A 123 19.07 0.75 -3.38
N PHE A 124 19.47 -0.30 -4.08
CA PHE A 124 18.61 -1.39 -4.51
C PHE A 124 18.85 -2.59 -3.60
N ARG A 125 17.77 -3.23 -3.16
CA ARG A 125 17.83 -4.45 -2.36
C ARG A 125 17.17 -5.61 -3.06
N PHE A 126 17.75 -6.78 -2.90
CA PHE A 126 17.26 -8.04 -3.42
C PHE A 126 17.21 -9.05 -2.29
N LEU A 127 16.10 -9.77 -2.14
CA LEU A 127 16.05 -10.99 -1.34
C LEU A 127 15.93 -12.15 -2.29
N THR A 128 16.89 -13.07 -2.23
CA THR A 128 17.03 -14.16 -3.19
C THR A 128 17.56 -15.39 -2.47
N GLU A 129 17.36 -16.58 -3.03
CA GLU A 129 18.03 -17.76 -2.51
C GLU A 129 19.55 -17.65 -2.69
N ASP A 130 20.31 -18.17 -1.73
CA ASP A 130 21.77 -18.16 -1.73
C ASP A 130 22.34 -19.19 -2.70
N LEU A 131 22.21 -18.89 -4.00
CA LEU A 131 22.64 -19.74 -5.10
C LEU A 131 24.05 -19.34 -5.56
N ALA A 132 24.87 -20.34 -5.89
CA ALA A 132 26.24 -20.12 -6.38
C ALA A 132 26.30 -19.22 -7.62
N ASP A 133 25.32 -19.32 -8.52
CA ASP A 133 25.28 -18.52 -9.75
C ASP A 133 24.85 -17.08 -9.49
N ILE A 134 24.01 -16.82 -8.48
CA ILE A 134 23.72 -15.45 -8.02
C ILE A 134 24.99 -14.81 -7.46
N ARG A 135 25.76 -15.55 -6.65
CA ARG A 135 27.04 -15.04 -6.12
C ARG A 135 28.01 -14.64 -7.24
N LYS A 136 28.19 -15.50 -8.25
CA LYS A 136 29.01 -15.18 -9.44
C LYS A 136 28.50 -13.96 -10.21
N LEU A 137 27.17 -13.82 -10.35
CA LEU A 137 26.58 -12.68 -11.02
C LEU A 137 26.88 -11.37 -10.26
N LEU A 138 26.85 -11.40 -8.92
CA LEU A 138 27.17 -10.25 -8.06
C LEU A 138 28.65 -9.86 -8.09
N GLU A 139 29.56 -10.81 -8.27
CA GLU A 139 30.99 -10.54 -8.43
C GLU A 139 31.31 -9.67 -9.65
N SER A 140 30.43 -9.66 -10.67
CA SER A 140 30.61 -8.85 -11.87
C SER A 140 30.30 -7.36 -11.71
N ILE A 141 29.73 -6.95 -10.56
CA ILE A 141 29.35 -5.56 -10.31
C ILE A 141 30.56 -4.76 -9.78
N PRO A 142 31.05 -3.73 -10.51
CA PRO A 142 32.14 -2.88 -10.04
C PRO A 142 31.70 -2.10 -8.78
N ASN A 143 32.60 -1.92 -7.80
CA ASN A 143 32.31 -1.34 -6.46
C ASN A 143 31.45 -2.22 -5.55
N ALA A 144 31.42 -3.53 -5.77
CA ALA A 144 30.86 -4.52 -4.84
C ALA A 144 31.64 -4.60 -3.52
N GLN A 145 31.57 -3.57 -2.68
CA GLN A 145 31.24 -3.81 -1.27
C GLN A 145 29.75 -4.14 -1.21
N SER A 146 29.30 -5.13 -1.99
CA SER A 146 27.97 -5.66 -1.89
C SER A 146 27.85 -6.17 -0.46
N GLN A 147 27.10 -5.43 0.35
CA GLN A 147 26.78 -5.87 1.70
C GLN A 147 25.73 -6.94 1.50
N PHE A 148 26.16 -8.19 1.50
CA PHE A 148 25.26 -9.32 1.54
C PHE A 148 25.19 -9.90 2.95
N SER A 149 23.98 -10.22 3.37
CA SER A 149 23.72 -10.99 4.58
C SER A 149 23.16 -12.34 4.16
N THR A 150 23.77 -13.42 4.61
CA THR A 150 23.34 -14.80 4.31
C THR A 150 22.75 -15.46 5.55
N GLY A 151 22.17 -16.65 5.37
CA GLY A 151 21.55 -17.41 6.47
C GLY A 151 20.24 -16.78 6.97
N LEU A 152 19.56 -16.02 6.10
CA LEU A 152 18.25 -15.47 6.41
C LEU A 152 17.17 -16.50 6.11
N THR A 153 16.06 -16.40 6.83
CA THR A 153 14.85 -17.19 6.56
C THR A 153 13.73 -16.26 6.12
N ARG A 154 13.10 -16.56 4.99
CA ARG A 154 11.90 -15.87 4.51
C ARG A 154 10.65 -16.61 4.98
N ILE A 155 9.71 -15.85 5.53
CA ILE A 155 8.36 -16.31 5.85
C ILE A 155 7.39 -15.54 4.94
N SER A 156 6.67 -16.25 4.07
CA SER A 156 5.69 -15.66 3.14
C SER A 156 4.28 -16.11 3.52
N ILE A 157 3.36 -15.15 3.60
CA ILE A 157 1.94 -15.39 3.88
C ILE A 157 1.14 -14.97 2.64
N GLY A 158 0.63 -15.93 1.90
CA GLY A 158 -0.25 -15.71 0.76
C GLY A 158 -1.71 -15.73 1.20
N ILE A 159 -2.37 -14.58 1.20
CA ILE A 159 -3.80 -14.47 1.47
C ILE A 159 -4.55 -14.56 0.14
N PRO A 160 -5.46 -15.54 -0.06
CA PRO A 160 -6.24 -15.62 -1.28
C PRO A 160 -7.15 -14.39 -1.39
N ALA A 161 -7.22 -13.78 -2.58
CA ALA A 161 -8.18 -12.72 -2.83
C ALA A 161 -9.60 -13.26 -2.61
N LEU A 162 -10.41 -12.54 -1.83
CA LEU A 162 -11.83 -12.85 -1.69
C LEU A 162 -12.44 -12.84 -3.09
N ILE A 163 -12.94 -13.99 -3.54
CA ILE A 163 -13.74 -14.08 -4.75
C ILE A 163 -15.03 -13.32 -4.43
N ALA A 164 -15.17 -12.11 -4.97
CA ALA A 164 -16.45 -11.42 -4.95
C ALA A 164 -17.41 -12.21 -5.85
N CYS A 165 -18.33 -12.96 -5.24
CA CYS A 165 -19.46 -13.59 -5.92
C CYS A 165 -20.56 -12.56 -6.20
#